data_AF-H9F1F2-F1
#
_entry.id   AF-H9F1F2-F1
#
_cell.length_a   1.000
_cell.length_b   1.000
_cell.length_c   1.000
_cell.angle_alpha   90.00
_cell.angle_beta   90.00
_cell.angle_gamma   90.00
#
_symmetry.space_group_name_H-M   'P 1'
#
loop_
_entity.id
_entity.type
_entity.pdbx_description
1 polymer ?
#
loop_
_entity_poly.entity_id
_entity_poly.type
_entity_poly.pdbx_seq_one_letter_code
_entity_poly.pdbx_strand_id
1 'polypeptide(L)' 'MNIEVGNISYTGAIISWSSSEPCLEDYYHIMYRPNWNSIFSGYLRYSFHHEEKVPRTISSVVLEHL' A
#
# COMPACT_ATOMS: atom_id res chain seq x y z
N MET A 1 -9.98 -6.96 8.11
CA MET A 1 -9.16 -6.16 7.18
C MET A 1 -9.02 -6.98 5.91
N ASN A 2 -9.91 -6.73 4.94
CA ASN A 2 -9.91 -7.35 3.62
C ASN A 2 -9.25 -6.34 2.66
N ILE A 3 -8.14 -6.72 2.02
CA ILE A 3 -7.42 -5.88 1.05
C ILE A 3 -7.64 -6.51 -0.33
N GLU A 4 -8.17 -5.73 -1.26
CA GLU A 4 -8.48 -6.13 -2.62
C GLU A 4 -7.64 -5.32 -3.61
N VAL A 5 -7.08 -6.01 -4.60
CA VAL A 5 -6.28 -5.40 -5.65
C VAL A 5 -6.98 -5.64 -6.99
N GLY A 6 -7.28 -4.56 -7.71
CA GLY A 6 -8.01 -4.58 -8.96
C GLY A 6 -7.43 -3.62 -10.00
N ASN A 7 -7.97 -3.67 -11.22
CA ASN A 7 -7.55 -2.83 -12.34
C ASN A 7 -6.02 -2.82 -12.54
N ILE A 8 -5.44 -4.02 -12.58
CA ILE A 8 -4.00 -4.23 -12.68
C ILE A 8 -3.55 -4.05 -14.12
N SER A 9 -2.57 -3.20 -14.33
CA SER A 9 -1.91 -2.93 -15.60
C SER A 9 -0.40 -3.02 -15.44
N TYR A 10 0.33 -2.87 -16.54
CA TYR A 10 1.80 -2.82 -16.51
C TYR A 10 2.33 -1.64 -15.66
N THR A 11 1.58 -0.53 -15.60
CA THR A 11 2.01 0.72 -14.98
C THR A 11 1.25 1.06 -13.70
N GLY A 12 0.35 0.20 -13.21
CA GLY A 12 -0.38 0.52 -12.00
C GLY A 12 -1.45 -0.47 -11.60
N ALA A 13 -1.99 -0.29 -10.39
CA ALA A 13 -3.05 -1.08 -9.83
C ALA A 13 -3.89 -0.24 -8.85
N ILE A 14 -5.16 -0.61 -8.68
CA ILE A 14 -6.03 -0.03 -7.65
C ILE A 14 -6.01 -0.95 -6.45
N ILE A 15 -5.69 -0.41 -5.28
CA ILE A 15 -5.79 -1.11 -4.00
C ILE A 15 -6.98 -0.54 -3.26
N SER A 16 -7.82 -1.42 -2.72
CA SER A 16 -8.94 -1.06 -1.86
C SER A 16 -8.95 -1.92 -0.61
N TRP A 17 -9.50 -1.41 0.49
CA TRP A 17 -9.55 -2.13 1.74
C TRP A 17 -10.82 -1.84 2.53
N SER A 18 -11.29 -2.83 3.29
CA SER A 18 -12.38 -2.65 4.26
C SER A 18 -11.91 -1.78 5.42
N SER A 19 -12.74 -0.84 5.89
CA SER A 19 -12.43 -0.12 7.13
C SER A 19 -12.30 -1.09 8.29
N SER A 20 -11.24 -0.93 9.08
CA SER A 20 -11.05 -1.64 10.34
C SER A 20 -11.57 -0.78 11.49
N GLU A 21 -12.57 -1.30 12.20
CA GLU A 21 -13.14 -0.71 13.40
C GLU A 21 -12.87 -1.66 14.58
N PRO A 22 -12.35 -1.18 15.74
CA PRO A 22 -11.86 0.17 16.02
C PRO A 22 -10.41 0.37 15.55
N CYS A 23 -10.17 1.37 14.70
CA CYS A 23 -8.83 1.88 14.39
C CYS A 23 -8.46 2.99 15.36
N LEU A 24 -7.30 2.88 16.02
CA LEU A 24 -6.78 3.91 16.94
C LEU A 24 -6.26 5.15 16.20
N GLU A 25 -5.70 4.97 15.00
CA GLU A 25 -5.21 6.05 14.16
C GLU A 25 -6.29 6.55 13.19
N ASP A 26 -6.23 7.83 12.85
CA ASP A 26 -7.13 8.52 11.92
C ASP A 26 -6.66 8.45 10.46
N TYR A 27 -5.63 7.65 10.18
CA TYR A 27 -5.05 7.47 8.85
C TYR A 27 -4.71 6.01 8.56
N TYR A 28 -4.59 5.69 7.27
CA TYR A 28 -3.98 4.46 6.78
C TYR A 28 -2.59 4.76 6.24
N HIS A 29 -1.62 3.92 6.59
CA HIS A 29 -0.27 4.01 6.06
C HIS A 29 -0.12 3.03 4.89
N ILE A 30 0.09 3.56 3.69
CA ILE A 30 0.21 2.80 2.45
C ILE A 30 1.67 2.74 2.07
N MET A 31 2.19 1.53 1.90
CA MET A 31 3.57 1.28 1.55
C MET A 31 3.63 0.22 0.45
N TYR A 32 4.39 0.49 -0.61
CA TYR A 32 4.54 -0.43 -1.74
C TYR A 32 5.99 -0.63 -2.15
N ARG A 33 6.32 -1.88 -2.50
CA ARG A 33 7.61 -2.28 -3.05
C ARG A 33 7.45 -3.34 -4.16
N PRO A 34 7.97 -3.11 -5.38
CA PRO A 34 7.84 -4.00 -6.54
C PRO A 34 8.64 -5.31 -6.44
N ASN A 35 9.54 -5.46 -5.45
CA ASN A 35 10.43 -6.64 -5.35
C ASN A 35 10.45 -7.22 -3.93
N TRP A 36 9.90 -8.43 -3.79
CA TRP A 36 9.85 -9.19 -2.53
C TRP A 36 11.12 -10.03 -2.26
N ASN A 37 11.99 -10.26 -3.27
CA ASN A 37 13.20 -11.07 -3.11
C ASN A 37 14.27 -10.44 -2.20
N SER A 38 14.04 -9.20 -1.73
CA SER A 38 14.91 -8.51 -0.78
C SER A 38 14.50 -8.73 0.70
N ILE A 39 13.37 -9.38 1.00
CA ILE A 39 12.89 -9.47 2.39
C ILE A 39 13.82 -10.31 3.29
N PHE A 40 14.57 -11.27 2.73
CA PHE A 40 15.51 -12.10 3.49
C PHE A 40 16.97 -11.62 3.45
N SER A 41 17.30 -10.63 2.62
CA SER A 41 18.63 -10.01 2.65
C SER A 41 18.61 -8.96 3.75
N GLY A 42 19.14 -9.26 4.94
CA GLY A 42 19.08 -8.45 6.17
C GLY A 42 19.75 -7.07 6.12
N TYR A 43 19.45 -6.27 5.09
CA TYR A 43 19.84 -4.89 4.92
C TYR A 43 18.59 -4.05 4.67
N LEU A 44 18.18 -3.34 5.72
CA LEU A 44 17.18 -2.28 5.77
C LEU A 44 17.60 -1.08 4.91
N ARG A 45 17.65 -1.22 3.58
CA ARG A 45 17.68 -0.05 2.69
C ARG A 45 16.25 0.24 2.26
N TYR A 46 15.66 1.17 3.01
CA TYR A 46 14.39 1.84 2.77
C TYR A 46 14.34 2.40 1.35
N SER A 47 13.82 1.61 0.42
CA SER A 47 13.44 2.09 -0.90
C SER A 47 12.06 1.54 -1.19
N PHE A 48 11.10 1.98 -0.37
CA PHE A 48 9.71 1.91 -0.79
C PHE A 48 9.59 2.73 -2.07
N HIS A 49 8.97 2.15 -3.10
CA HIS A 49 8.70 2.92 -4.31
C HIS A 49 7.60 3.95 -4.06
N HIS A 50 6.74 3.68 -3.07
CA HIS A 50 5.67 4.58 -2.66
C HIS A 50 5.40 4.39 -1.17
N GLU A 51 5.31 5.51 -0.45
CA GLU A 51 4.97 5.59 0.97
C GLU A 51 4.12 6.84 1.20
N GLU A 52 2.88 6.65 1.63
CA GLU A 52 1.91 7.74 1.84
C GLU A 52 0.98 7.44 3.02
N LYS A 53 0.60 8.50 3.75
CA LYS A 53 -0.46 8.44 4.77
C LYS A 53 -1.73 9.04 4.19
N VAL A 54 -2.80 8.24 4.11
CA VAL A 54 -4.11 8.70 3.64
C VAL A 54 -5.11 8.79 4.80
N PRO A 55 -6.02 9.77 4.80
CA PRO A 55 -7.06 9.86 5.81
C PRO A 55 -7.93 8.60 5.87
N ARG A 56 -8.46 8.29 7.05
CA ARG A 56 -9.34 7.13 7.27
C ARG A 56 -10.60 7.12 6.40
N THR A 57 -11.05 8.27 5.91
CA THR A 57 -12.19 8.39 4.99
C THR A 57 -11.91 7.76 3.62
N ILE A 58 -10.64 7.52 3.30
CA ILE A 58 -10.20 6.89 2.05
C ILE A 58 -10.01 5.39 2.30
N SER A 59 -10.63 4.60 1.44
CA SER A 59 -10.56 3.13 1.45
C SER A 59 -10.01 2.56 0.15
N SER A 60 -9.48 3.41 -0.75
CA SER A 60 -8.89 3.00 -2.01
C SER A 60 -7.82 3.98 -2.48
N VAL A 61 -6.74 3.47 -3.07
CA VAL A 61 -5.68 4.27 -3.70
C VAL A 61 -5.29 3.68 -5.04
N VAL A 62 -4.81 4.53 -5.94
CA VAL A 62 -4.17 4.10 -7.18
C VAL A 62 -2.66 4.07 -6.93
N LEU A 63 -2.05 2.92 -7.14
CA LEU A 63 -0.60 2.81 -7.21
C LEU A 63 -0.17 2.95 -8.67
N GLU A 64 0.69 3.93 -8.93
CA GLU A 64 1.30 4.13 -10.24
C GLU A 64 2.79 3.78 -10.22
N HIS A 65 3.24 3.14 -11.29
CA HIS A 65 4.64 2.89 -11.59
C HIS A 65 5.06 3.89 -12.68
N LEU A 66 5.67 5.00 -12.26
CA LEU A 66 6.30 5.99 -13.14
C LEU A 66 7.69 5.54 -13.58
#